data_AF-A0A3A6MWL8-F1
#
_entry.id   AF-A0A3A6MWL8-F1
#
_cell.length_a   1.000
_cell.length_b   1.000
_cell.length_c   1.000
_cell.angle_alpha   90.00
_cell.angle_beta   90.00
_cell.angle_gamma   90.00
#
_symmetry.space_group_name_H-M   'P 1'
#
loop_
_entity.id
_entity.type
_entity.pdbx_description
1 polymer ?
#
loop_
_entity_poly.entity_id
_entity_poly.type
_entity_poly.pdbx_seq_one_letter_code
_entity_poly.pdbx_strand_id
1 'polypeptide(L)'
;MTDWTIQNDRQSVTVGINTRLSQLRKQGLVPALIRLGKDHTRLFLREHGLSFIPNRKPRALVSDHLVWDPVTNRLCYTSRMIPIRFNDLLLHGIAVEGTSPANSPR
;
A
#
# COMPACT_ATOMS: atom_id res chain seq x y z
N MET A 1 7.69 -19.60 9.28
CA MET A 1 6.90 -18.44 8.81
C MET A 1 6.75 -17.52 10.00
N THR A 2 7.16 -16.26 9.91
CA THR A 2 6.94 -15.32 11.01
C THR A 2 5.49 -14.87 10.93
N ASP A 3 4.67 -15.21 11.92
CA ASP A 3 3.28 -14.78 11.99
C ASP A 3 3.24 -13.26 12.21
N TRP A 4 3.14 -12.51 11.12
CA TRP A 4 3.10 -11.06 11.16
C TRP A 4 1.73 -10.61 11.67
N THR A 5 1.71 -10.04 12.88
CA THR A 5 0.47 -9.62 13.55
C THR A 5 0.13 -8.15 13.25
N ILE A 6 -1.12 -7.76 13.53
CA ILE A 6 -1.57 -6.36 13.45
C ILE A 6 -0.76 -5.45 14.39
N GLN A 7 -0.22 -5.97 15.49
CA GLN A 7 0.66 -5.20 16.38
C GLN A 7 2.00 -4.86 15.69
N ASN A 8 2.54 -5.77 14.89
CA ASN A 8 3.77 -5.53 14.12
C ASN A 8 3.56 -4.49 13.02
N ASP A 9 2.36 -4.44 12.41
CA ASP A 9 2.01 -3.40 11.42
C ASP A 9 2.07 -1.98 11.98
N ARG A 10 1.90 -1.82 13.31
CA ARG A 10 2.01 -0.50 13.96
C ARG A 10 3.45 -0.02 14.11
N GLN A 11 4.44 -0.91 14.00
CA GLN A 11 5.86 -0.57 14.07
C GLN A 11 6.38 -0.03 12.73
N SER A 12 5.92 -0.62 11.61
CA SER A 12 6.13 -0.07 10.27
C SER A 12 5.04 -0.56 9.32
N VAL A 13 4.30 0.39 8.74
CA VAL A 13 3.27 0.08 7.75
C VAL A 13 3.92 -0.38 6.45
N THR A 14 5.07 0.20 6.08
CA THR A 14 5.87 -0.23 4.92
C THR A 14 6.24 -1.72 5.01
N VAL A 15 6.76 -2.18 6.16
CA VAL A 15 7.12 -3.60 6.32
C VAL A 15 5.87 -4.49 6.30
N GLY A 16 4.77 -4.04 6.89
CA GLY A 16 3.48 -4.73 6.82
C GLY A 16 2.94 -4.87 5.39
N ILE A 17 3.06 -3.84 4.56
CA ILE A 17 2.73 -3.87 3.13
C ILE A 17 3.65 -4.86 2.39
N ASN A 18 4.97 -4.74 2.57
CA ASN A 18 5.96 -5.57 1.89
C ASN A 18 5.80 -7.06 2.24
N THR A 19 5.46 -7.38 3.49
CA THR A 19 5.18 -8.75 3.95
C THR A 19 4.01 -9.35 3.19
N ARG A 20 2.90 -8.62 3.08
CA ARG A 20 1.70 -9.06 2.34
C ARG A 20 1.95 -9.18 0.85
N LEU A 21 2.68 -8.24 0.25
CA LEU A 21 3.12 -8.35 -1.15
C LEU A 21 3.95 -9.61 -1.40
N SER A 22 4.86 -9.95 -0.47
CA SER A 22 5.66 -11.18 -0.54
C SER A 22 4.80 -12.43 -0.44
N GLN A 23 3.85 -12.49 0.49
CA GLN A 23 2.91 -13.60 0.63
C GLN A 23 2.07 -13.80 -0.65
N LEU A 24 1.54 -12.71 -1.21
CA LEU A 24 0.70 -12.73 -2.40
C LEU A 24 1.47 -13.22 -3.63
N ARG A 25 2.73 -12.80 -3.78
CA ARG A 25 3.63 -13.32 -4.84
C ARG A 25 3.95 -14.80 -4.67
N LYS A 26 4.15 -15.27 -3.44
CA LYS A 26 4.36 -16.71 -3.15
C LYS A 26 3.16 -17.57 -3.55
N GLN A 27 1.96 -16.99 -3.57
CA GLN A 27 0.74 -17.62 -4.06
C GLN A 27 0.56 -17.50 -5.58
N GLY A 28 1.51 -16.91 -6.31
CA GLY A 28 1.43 -16.73 -7.76
C GLY A 28 0.49 -15.61 -8.21
N LEU A 29 0.04 -14.75 -7.30
CA LEU A 29 -0.86 -13.64 -7.60
C LEU A 29 -0.08 -12.35 -7.92
N VAL A 30 -0.70 -11.47 -8.70
CA VAL A 30 -0.19 -10.12 -9.02
C VAL A 30 -0.87 -9.10 -8.10
N PRO A 31 -0.12 -8.30 -7.33
CA PRO A 31 -0.72 -7.26 -6.49
C PRO A 31 -1.48 -6.23 -7.33
N ALA A 32 -2.70 -5.89 -6.91
CA ALA A 32 -3.59 -4.99 -7.64
C ALA A 32 -4.02 -3.76 -6.82
N LEU A 33 -4.16 -3.88 -5.50
CA LEU A 33 -4.55 -2.76 -4.64
C LEU A 33 -4.00 -2.94 -3.23
N ILE A 34 -3.43 -1.88 -2.65
CA ILE A 34 -3.10 -1.82 -1.22
C ILE A 34 -4.24 -1.07 -0.53
N ARG A 35 -4.75 -1.61 0.57
CA ARG A 35 -5.82 -1.02 1.38
C ARG A 35 -5.31 -0.77 2.79
N LEU A 36 -5.50 0.45 3.27
CA LEU A 36 -5.12 0.86 4.61
C LEU A 36 -6.36 1.29 5.37
N GLY A 37 -6.57 0.69 6.55
CA GLY A 37 -7.53 1.17 7.52
C GLY A 37 -7.18 2.57 8.03
N LYS A 38 -8.09 3.19 8.80
CA LYS A 38 -7.92 4.57 9.30
C LYS A 38 -6.62 4.78 10.09
N ASP A 39 -6.33 3.90 11.03
CA ASP A 39 -5.13 4.02 11.87
C ASP A 39 -3.84 3.76 11.09
N HIS A 40 -3.85 2.73 10.22
CA HIS A 40 -2.72 2.40 9.36
C HIS A 40 -2.47 3.46 8.28
N THR A 41 -3.51 4.14 7.82
CA THR A 41 -3.39 5.33 6.97
C THR A 41 -2.62 6.43 7.69
N ARG A 42 -3.00 6.76 8.93
CA ARG A 42 -2.32 7.79 9.71
C ARG A 42 -0.85 7.43 9.96
N LEU A 43 -0.57 6.18 10.33
CA LEU A 43 0.79 5.70 10.55
C LEU A 43 1.62 5.76 9.27
N PHE A 44 1.08 5.31 8.14
CA PHE A 44 1.74 5.36 6.84
C PHE A 44 2.09 6.78 6.42
N LEU A 45 1.14 7.71 6.54
CA LEU A 45 1.38 9.12 6.20
C LEU A 45 2.51 9.69 7.07
N ARG A 46 2.51 9.41 8.38
CA ARG A 46 3.58 9.81 9.29
C ARG A 46 4.93 9.19 8.91
N GLU A 47 4.95 7.91 8.58
CA GLU A 47 6.16 7.17 8.16
C GLU A 47 6.81 7.81 6.92
N HIS A 48 6.01 8.39 6.03
CA HIS A 48 6.46 9.03 4.79
C HIS A 48 6.48 10.57 4.86
N GLY A 49 6.39 11.16 6.05
CA GLY A 49 6.46 12.62 6.23
C GLY A 49 5.30 13.40 5.61
N LEU A 50 4.15 12.75 5.37
CA LEU A 50 2.94 13.35 4.82
C LEU A 50 1.99 13.75 5.96
N SER A 51 1.52 14.99 5.95
CA SER A 51 0.55 15.48 6.96
C SER A 51 -0.90 15.06 6.68
N PHE A 52 -1.22 14.77 5.42
CA PHE A 52 -2.55 14.42 4.96
C PHE A 52 -2.50 13.52 3.73
N ILE A 53 -3.62 12.86 3.41
CA ILE A 53 -3.76 12.07 2.18
C ILE A 53 -3.63 13.03 0.98
N PRO A 54 -2.61 12.86 0.13
CA PRO A 54 -2.41 13.77 -0.99
C PRO A 54 -3.54 13.61 -2.03
N ASN A 55 -4.16 14.74 -2.38
CA ASN A 55 -5.16 14.83 -3.45
C ASN A 55 -4.55 15.31 -4.79
N ARG A 56 -3.27 15.67 -4.78
CA ARG A 56 -2.45 16.10 -5.91
C ARG A 56 -1.02 15.63 -5.69
N LYS A 57 -0.23 15.58 -6.76
CA LYS A 57 1.19 15.21 -6.70
C LYS A 57 1.92 16.03 -5.63
N PRO A 58 2.47 15.39 -4.58
CA PRO A 58 3.32 16.08 -3.60
C PRO A 58 4.54 16.70 -4.30
N ARG A 59 4.97 17.88 -3.84
CA ARG A 59 6.17 18.56 -4.39
C ARG A 59 7.43 17.70 -4.25
N ALA A 60 7.51 16.94 -3.16
CA ALA A 60 8.52 15.93 -2.93
C ALA A 60 7.84 14.69 -2.36
N LEU A 61 8.13 13.53 -2.93
CA LEU A 61 7.88 12.25 -2.27
C LEU A 61 9.14 11.93 -1.48
N VAL A 62 8.98 11.72 -0.17
CA VAL A 62 10.10 11.49 0.75
C VAL A 62 10.62 10.04 0.66
N SER A 63 9.94 9.18 -0.10
CA SER A 63 10.24 7.74 -0.12
C SER A 63 10.27 7.19 -1.54
N ASP A 64 11.37 6.51 -1.86
CA ASP A 64 11.67 5.98 -3.21
C ASP A 64 10.65 4.96 -3.71
N HIS A 65 9.98 4.28 -2.79
CA HIS A 65 8.93 3.32 -3.11
C HIS A 65 7.54 3.94 -3.23
N LEU A 66 7.40 5.27 -3.17
CA LEU A 66 6.13 5.94 -3.46
C LEU A 66 6.23 6.64 -4.81
N VAL A 67 5.20 6.42 -5.63
CA VAL A 67 5.12 6.98 -6.98
C VAL A 67 3.77 7.66 -7.12
N TRP A 68 3.75 8.85 -7.73
CA TRP A 68 2.50 9.50 -8.11
C TRP A 68 2.09 9.03 -9.51
N ASP A 69 0.89 8.47 -9.64
CA ASP A 69 0.29 8.20 -10.94
C ASP A 69 -0.41 9.46 -11.46
N PRO A 70 0.11 10.12 -12.52
CA PRO A 70 -0.51 11.32 -13.07
C PRO A 70 -1.82 11.04 -13.81
N VAL A 71 -2.08 9.80 -14.26
CA VAL A 71 -3.27 9.44 -15.04
C VAL A 71 -4.48 9.28 -14.12
N THR A 72 -4.31 8.50 -13.04
CA THR A 72 -5.40 8.28 -12.07
C THR A 72 -5.39 9.28 -10.92
N ASN A 73 -4.37 10.14 -10.85
CA ASN A 73 -4.16 11.14 -9.79
C ASN A 73 -4.16 10.51 -8.38
N ARG A 74 -3.46 9.38 -8.25
CA ARG A 74 -3.37 8.57 -7.03
C ARG A 74 -1.93 8.34 -6.61
N LEU A 75 -1.75 8.15 -5.30
CA LEU A 75 -0.48 7.66 -4.77
C LEU A 75 -0.43 6.15 -4.94
N CYS A 76 0.65 5.69 -5.54
CA CYS A 76 0.94 4.29 -5.78
C CYS A 76 2.21 3.85 -5.05
N TYR A 77 2.31 2.55 -4.84
CA TYR A 77 3.41 1.90 -4.17
C TYR A 77 4.27 1.13 -5.15
N THR A 78 5.58 1.31 -5.04
CA THR A 78 6.68 0.79 -5.86
C THR A 78 6.59 1.20 -7.35
N SER A 79 7.64 0.89 -8.11
CA SER A 79 7.68 1.07 -9.58
C SER A 79 6.59 0.28 -10.32
N ARG A 80 5.96 -0.71 -9.67
CA ARG A 80 4.81 -1.44 -10.24
C ARG A 80 3.48 -0.67 -10.15
N MET A 81 3.50 0.55 -9.64
CA MET A 81 2.35 1.46 -9.58
C MET A 81 1.11 0.83 -8.92
N ILE A 82 1.29 0.11 -7.81
CA ILE A 82 0.18 -0.52 -7.10
C ILE A 82 -0.61 0.59 -6.37
N PRO A 83 -1.88 0.86 -6.72
CA PRO A 83 -2.63 1.94 -6.09
C PRO A 83 -2.83 1.71 -4.59
N ILE A 84 -2.88 2.79 -3.81
CA ILE A 84 -3.15 2.77 -2.38
C ILE A 84 -4.54 3.38 -2.11
N ARG A 85 -5.42 2.62 -1.47
CA ARG A 85 -6.67 3.08 -0.91
C ARG A 85 -6.49 3.41 0.56
N PHE A 86 -6.60 4.69 0.88
CA PHE A 86 -6.55 5.22 2.24
C PHE A 86 -7.92 5.20 2.92
N ASN A 87 -7.92 5.16 4.26
CA ASN A 87 -9.10 5.21 5.11
C ASN A 87 -10.20 4.20 4.69
N ASP A 88 -9.81 2.96 4.41
CA ASP A 88 -10.78 1.93 4.09
C ASP A 88 -11.64 1.60 5.33
N LEU A 89 -12.93 1.90 5.25
CA LEU A 89 -13.87 1.74 6.36
C LEU A 89 -14.15 0.28 6.71
N LEU A 90 -13.86 -0.65 5.81
CA LEU A 90 -14.09 -2.08 6.01
C LEU A 90 -12.86 -2.80 6.59
N LEU A 91 -11.79 -2.07 6.91
CA LEU A 91 -10.50 -2.62 7.29
C LEU A 91 -9.90 -1.86 8.49
N HIS A 92 -9.50 -2.59 9.53
CA HIS A 92 -8.76 -2.01 10.67
C HIS A 92 -7.23 -2.03 10.46
N GLY A 93 -6.74 -2.86 9.54
CA GLY A 93 -5.32 -3.16 9.32
C GLY A 93 -4.78 -2.73 7.95
N ILE A 94 -3.86 -3.54 7.43
CA ILE A 94 -3.34 -3.49 6.06
C ILE A 94 -3.89 -4.71 5.32
N ALA A 95 -4.35 -4.52 4.09
CA ALA A 95 -4.68 -5.59 3.17
C ALA A 95 -4.06 -5.31 1.80
N VAL A 96 -3.73 -6.38 1.07
CA VAL A 96 -3.28 -6.29 -0.31
C VAL A 96 -4.15 -7.23 -1.13
N GLU A 97 -4.82 -6.69 -2.14
CA GLU A 97 -5.62 -7.45 -3.08
C GLU A 97 -4.73 -7.96 -4.21
N GLY A 98 -4.97 -9.20 -4.61
CA GLY A 98 -4.24 -9.88 -5.66
C GLY A 98 -5.17 -10.29 -6.78
N THR A 99 -4.69 -10.24 -8.02
CA THR A 99 -5.38 -10.79 -9.16
C THR A 99 -4.59 -11.97 -9.73
N SER A 100 -5.30 -12.94 -10.29
CA SER A 100 -4.66 -14.00 -11.06
C SER A 100 -4.06 -13.41 -12.34
N PRO A 101 -2.87 -13.86 -12.79
CA PRO A 101 -2.25 -13.38 -14.02
C PRO A 101 -3.15 -13.51 -15.26
N ALA A 102 -4.06 -14.49 -15.27
CA ALA A 102 -5.03 -14.71 -16.35
C ALA A 102 -6.07 -13.57 -16.51
N ASN A 103 -6.29 -12.77 -15.46
CA ASN A 103 -7.26 -11.67 -15.44
C ASN A 103 -6.60 -10.28 -15.43
N SER A 104 -5.27 -10.20 -15.59
CA SER A 104 -4.59 -8.91 -15.73
C SER A 104 -4.71 -8.45 -17.18
N PRO A 105 -5.34 -7.29 -17.48
CA PRO A 105 -5.30 -6.74 -18.82
C PRO A 105 -3.84 -6.48 -19.20
N ARG A 106 -3.43 -7.03 -20.35
CA ARG A 106 -2.10 -6.82 -20.94
C ARG A 106 -1.92 -5.37 -21.38
#